data_AF-A0A0N4XQJ8-F1
#
_entry.id   AF-A0A0N4XQJ8-F1
#
_cell.length_a   1.000
_cell.length_b   1.000
_cell.length_c   1.000
_cell.angle_alpha   90.00
_cell.angle_beta   90.00
_cell.angle_gamma   90.00
#
_symmetry.space_group_name_H-M   'P 1'
#
loop_
_entity.id
_entity.type
_entity.pdbx_description
1 polymer ?
#
loop_
_entity_poly.entity_id
_entity_poly.type
_entity_poly.pdbx_seq_one_letter_code
_entity_poly.pdbx_strand_id
1 'polypeptide(L)'
;LTTDFFSFKVYKGTVNVPALEKVTGRKIPQLKGLKEREVAIKVAERGVEDKINLDLSILRNATSFVLRILPSLGYLEPLSALDQFEMVLRRQVDLRNEARALQKFTENFDHKKTGVKFPIVLGYTKNAIVETFEHGMYINRLVAEEHDPEVRHLVLFNVFF
;
A
#
# COMPACT_ATOMS: atom_id res chain seq x y z
N LEU A 1 -13.30 10.20 -11.09
CA LEU A 1 -13.11 9.02 -11.97
C LEU A 1 -11.90 8.16 -11.55
N THR A 2 -11.38 8.28 -10.32
CA THR A 2 -10.02 7.78 -10.02
C THR A 2 -9.87 7.01 -8.72
N THR A 3 -10.97 6.64 -8.05
CA THR A 3 -10.91 5.96 -6.76
C THR A 3 -11.14 4.44 -6.82
N ASP A 4 -11.60 3.89 -7.95
CA ASP A 4 -11.95 2.46 -8.07
C ASP A 4 -10.96 1.62 -8.91
N PHE A 5 -9.89 2.22 -9.44
CA PHE A 5 -8.95 1.51 -10.32
C PHE A 5 -8.06 0.49 -9.62
N PHE A 6 -7.88 0.63 -8.30
CA PHE A 6 -7.07 -0.28 -7.49
C PHE A 6 -7.91 -0.87 -6.36
N SER A 7 -8.79 -1.81 -6.70
CA SER A 7 -9.54 -2.54 -5.68
C SER A 7 -8.60 -3.52 -4.96
N PHE A 8 -8.25 -3.18 -3.73
CA PHE A 8 -7.66 -4.12 -2.80
C PHE A 8 -8.73 -4.59 -1.84
N LYS A 9 -8.76 -5.89 -1.57
CA LYS A 9 -9.61 -6.48 -0.52
C LYS A 9 -8.76 -6.69 0.71
N VAL A 10 -9.22 -6.17 1.84
CA VAL A 10 -8.57 -6.35 3.14
C VAL A 10 -9.38 -7.34 3.96
N TYR A 11 -8.73 -8.41 4.38
CA TYR A 11 -9.30 -9.42 5.26
C TYR A 11 -8.63 -9.34 6.62
N LYS A 12 -9.42 -9.42 7.69
CA LYS A 12 -8.91 -9.53 9.05
C LYS A 12 -8.86 -11.00 9.44
N GLY A 13 -7.79 -11.43 10.10
CA GLY A 13 -7.64 -12.79 10.59
C GLY A 13 -6.78 -12.86 11.85
N THR A 14 -6.58 -14.06 12.36
CA THR A 14 -5.70 -14.34 13.50
C THR A 14 -4.73 -15.45 13.13
N VAL A 15 -3.45 -15.28 13.46
CA VAL A 15 -2.41 -16.28 13.21
C VAL A 15 -1.86 -16.82 14.52
N ASN A 16 -1.62 -18.13 14.58
CA ASN A 16 -0.86 -18.75 15.66
C ASN A 16 0.64 -18.50 15.45
N VAL A 17 1.26 -17.76 16.36
CA VAL A 17 2.64 -17.28 16.20
C VAL A 17 3.65 -18.43 16.23
N PRO A 18 3.60 -19.39 17.19
CA PRO A 18 4.51 -20.54 17.17
C PRO A 18 4.43 -21.38 15.90
N ALA A 19 3.21 -21.60 15.37
CA ALA A 19 3.01 -22.32 14.11
C ALA A 19 3.58 -21.54 12.92
N LEU A 20 3.38 -20.22 12.88
CA LEU A 20 3.94 -19.35 11.84
C LEU A 20 5.48 -19.40 11.85
N GLU A 21 6.12 -19.26 13.01
CA GLU A 21 7.58 -19.32 13.13
C GLU A 21 8.12 -20.71 12.72
N LYS A 22 7.39 -21.79 13.05
CA LYS A 22 7.73 -23.16 12.66
C LYS A 22 7.67 -23.36 11.14
N VAL A 23 6.62 -22.87 10.48
CA VAL A 23 6.43 -23.04 9.02
C VAL A 23 7.37 -22.14 8.23
N THR A 24 7.57 -20.90 8.67
CA THR A 24 8.41 -19.93 7.97
C THR A 24 9.90 -20.08 8.28
N GLY A 25 10.26 -20.76 9.37
CA GLY A 25 11.62 -20.84 9.88
C GLY A 25 12.18 -19.50 10.37
N ARG A 26 11.34 -18.45 10.45
CA ARG A 26 11.72 -17.10 10.83
C ARG A 26 11.16 -16.79 12.21
N LYS A 27 12.03 -16.37 13.13
CA LYS A 27 11.59 -15.79 14.40
C LYS A 27 11.28 -14.32 14.20
N ILE A 28 10.16 -13.87 14.77
CA ILE A 28 9.73 -12.47 14.69
C ILE A 28 9.86 -11.89 16.10
N PRO A 29 10.96 -11.17 16.41
CA PRO A 29 11.23 -10.69 17.77
C PRO A 29 10.07 -9.91 18.40
N GLN A 30 9.35 -9.16 17.57
CA GLN A 30 8.21 -8.34 17.97
C GLN A 30 6.97 -9.15 18.37
N LEU A 31 6.88 -10.44 17.98
CA LEU A 31 5.80 -11.35 18.32
C LEU A 31 6.21 -12.41 19.36
N LYS A 32 7.43 -12.31 19.88
CA LYS A 32 7.97 -13.30 20.81
C LYS A 32 7.10 -13.43 22.06
N GLY A 33 6.72 -14.67 22.39
CA GLY A 33 5.91 -14.97 23.58
C GLY A 33 4.40 -14.83 23.38
N LEU A 34 3.94 -14.37 22.21
CA LEU A 34 2.52 -14.38 21.86
C LEU A 34 2.11 -15.77 21.37
N LYS A 35 0.92 -16.24 21.78
CA LYS A 35 0.31 -17.45 21.22
C LYS A 35 -0.37 -17.15 19.89
N GLU A 36 -1.05 -16.01 19.81
CA GLU A 36 -1.85 -15.58 18.68
C GLU A 36 -1.65 -14.08 18.41
N ARG A 37 -1.82 -13.69 17.15
CA ARG A 37 -1.76 -12.29 16.73
C ARG A 37 -2.79 -12.02 15.65
N GLU A 38 -3.53 -10.91 15.79
CA GLU A 38 -4.40 -10.43 14.73
C GLU A 38 -3.57 -9.91 13.55
N VAL A 39 -4.04 -10.19 12.34
CA VAL A 39 -3.37 -9.84 11.07
C VAL A 39 -4.35 -9.22 10.10
N ALA A 40 -3.83 -8.34 9.25
CA ALA A 40 -4.49 -7.87 8.04
C ALA A 40 -3.87 -8.58 6.84
N ILE A 41 -4.74 -9.03 5.93
CA ILE A 41 -4.37 -9.64 4.66
C ILE A 41 -4.93 -8.76 3.56
N LYS A 42 -4.08 -7.97 2.94
CA LYS A 42 -4.45 -7.12 1.80
C LYS A 42 -4.13 -7.87 0.52
N VAL A 43 -5.12 -8.02 -0.36
CA VAL A 43 -5.02 -8.76 -1.62
C VAL A 43 -5.43 -7.86 -2.77
N ALA A 44 -4.56 -7.72 -3.76
CA ALA A 44 -4.87 -7.06 -5.02
C ALA A 44 -5.91 -7.87 -5.79
N GLU A 45 -6.97 -7.22 -6.30
CA GLU A 45 -7.95 -7.90 -7.13
C GLU A 45 -7.31 -8.43 -8.43
N ARG A 46 -7.81 -9.56 -8.94
CA ARG A 46 -7.31 -10.12 -10.20
C ARG A 46 -7.58 -9.17 -11.35
N GLY A 47 -6.62 -9.06 -12.27
CA GLY A 47 -6.78 -8.27 -13.49
C GLY A 47 -6.58 -6.76 -13.30
N VAL A 48 -6.06 -6.30 -12.16
CA VAL A 48 -5.68 -4.88 -11.99
C VAL A 48 -4.66 -4.45 -13.05
N GLU A 49 -3.68 -5.31 -13.37
CA GLU A 49 -2.73 -5.02 -14.46
C GLU A 49 -3.41 -4.98 -15.83
N ASP A 50 -4.38 -5.86 -16.08
CA ASP A 50 -5.13 -5.91 -17.34
C ASP A 50 -6.02 -4.68 -17.51
N LYS A 51 -6.65 -4.19 -16.43
CA LYS A 51 -7.41 -2.95 -16.41
C LYS A 51 -6.51 -1.75 -16.72
N ILE A 52 -5.35 -1.63 -16.05
CA ILE A 52 -4.37 -0.58 -16.35
C ILE A 52 -3.93 -0.65 -17.82
N ASN A 53 -3.64 -1.85 -18.34
CA ASN A 53 -3.24 -2.01 -19.73
C ASN A 53 -4.34 -1.53 -20.69
N LEU A 54 -5.60 -1.86 -20.39
CA LEU A 54 -6.74 -1.43 -21.19
C LEU A 54 -6.88 0.09 -21.16
N ASP A 55 -6.84 0.73 -19.98
CA ASP A 55 -6.98 2.18 -19.88
C ASP A 55 -5.84 2.91 -20.60
N LEU A 56 -4.60 2.45 -20.41
CA LEU A 56 -3.45 3.01 -21.10
C LEU A 56 -3.57 2.84 -22.62
N SER A 57 -4.11 1.72 -23.09
CA SER A 57 -4.37 1.53 -24.53
C SER A 57 -5.41 2.51 -25.06
N ILE A 58 -6.50 2.73 -24.31
CA ILE A 58 -7.55 3.69 -24.68
C ILE A 58 -6.98 5.11 -24.71
N LEU A 59 -6.24 5.50 -23.67
CA LEU A 59 -5.61 6.82 -23.58
C LEU A 59 -4.59 7.03 -24.70
N ARG A 60 -3.73 6.05 -24.98
CA ARG A 60 -2.74 6.14 -26.08
C ARG A 60 -3.42 6.33 -27.43
N ASN A 61 -4.48 5.58 -27.70
CA ASN A 61 -5.24 5.68 -28.93
C ASN A 61 -5.95 7.03 -29.06
N ALA A 62 -6.57 7.51 -27.98
CA ALA A 62 -7.22 8.81 -27.94
C ALA A 62 -6.22 9.95 -28.14
N THR A 63 -5.08 9.93 -27.41
CA THR A 63 -4.01 10.92 -27.57
C THR A 63 -3.46 10.92 -28.99
N SER A 64 -3.23 9.75 -29.58
CA SER A 64 -2.75 9.63 -30.96
C SER A 64 -3.76 10.19 -31.97
N PHE A 65 -5.06 9.96 -31.76
CA PHE A 65 -6.11 10.51 -32.59
C PHE A 65 -6.20 12.04 -32.48
N VAL A 66 -6.15 12.58 -31.26
CA VAL A 66 -6.15 14.02 -31.01
C VAL A 66 -4.93 14.70 -31.65
N LEU A 67 -3.73 14.12 -31.54
CA LEU A 67 -2.53 14.66 -32.17
C LEU A 67 -2.60 14.68 -33.70
N ARG A 68 -3.36 13.75 -34.32
CA ARG A 68 -3.62 13.78 -35.77
C ARG A 68 -4.55 14.92 -36.18
N ILE A 69 -5.50 15.29 -35.33
CA ILE A 69 -6.47 16.37 -35.59
C ILE A 69 -5.87 17.74 -35.25
N LEU A 70 -5.11 17.81 -34.15
CA LEU A 70 -4.50 19.03 -33.60
C LEU A 70 -3.00 18.80 -33.36
N PRO A 71 -2.16 18.88 -34.41
CA PRO A 71 -0.72 18.62 -34.30
C PRO A 71 0.02 19.64 -33.41
N SER A 72 -0.56 20.83 -33.19
CA SER A 72 -0.02 21.84 -32.26
C SER A 72 0.05 21.37 -30.81
N LEU A 73 -0.71 20.33 -30.43
CA LEU A 73 -0.60 19.74 -29.08
C LEU A 73 0.65 18.86 -28.92
N GLY A 74 1.38 18.57 -30.01
CA GLY A 74 2.64 17.84 -29.96
C GLY A 74 3.73 18.51 -29.12
N TYR A 75 3.71 19.84 -28.98
CA TYR A 75 4.65 20.58 -28.12
C TYR A 75 4.56 20.21 -26.64
N LEU A 76 3.42 19.66 -26.20
CA LEU A 76 3.21 19.22 -24.81
C LEU A 76 3.72 17.80 -24.56
N GLU A 77 4.21 17.10 -25.59
CA GLU A 77 4.65 15.71 -25.54
C GLU A 77 3.68 14.77 -24.77
N PRO A 78 2.37 14.77 -25.09
CA PRO A 78 1.38 14.07 -24.27
C PRO A 78 1.57 12.54 -24.24
N LEU A 79 2.22 11.96 -25.25
CA LEU A 79 2.60 10.55 -25.26
C LEU A 79 3.71 10.25 -24.25
N SER A 80 4.73 11.11 -24.15
CA SER A 80 5.79 11.01 -23.13
C SER A 80 5.24 11.19 -21.71
N ALA A 81 4.30 12.12 -21.52
CA ALA A 81 3.58 12.27 -20.26
C ALA A 81 2.79 11.00 -19.90
N LEU A 82 2.18 10.35 -20.88
CA LEU A 82 1.46 9.09 -20.69
C LEU A 82 2.39 7.92 -20.35
N ASP A 83 3.61 7.87 -20.89
CA ASP A 83 4.64 6.89 -20.51
C ASP A 83 5.06 7.05 -19.04
N GLN A 84 5.25 8.29 -18.59
CA GLN A 84 5.54 8.59 -17.19
C GLN A 84 4.38 8.22 -16.28
N PHE A 85 3.15 8.50 -16.72
CA PHE A 85 1.94 8.13 -16.00
C PHE A 85 1.78 6.61 -15.87
N GLU A 86 2.04 5.85 -16.93
CA GLU A 86 2.08 4.39 -16.91
C GLU A 86 3.06 3.85 -15.85
N MET A 87 4.28 4.39 -15.82
CA MET A 87 5.28 4.00 -14.83
C MET A 87 4.78 4.22 -13.39
N VAL A 88 4.10 5.34 -13.14
CA VAL A 88 3.53 5.65 -11.82
C VAL A 88 2.40 4.70 -11.47
N LEU A 89 1.45 4.49 -12.39
CA LEU A 89 0.30 3.58 -12.19
C LEU A 89 0.75 2.15 -11.90
N ARG A 90 1.72 1.62 -12.66
CA ARG A 90 2.22 0.26 -12.46
C ARG A 90 2.95 0.08 -11.12
N ARG A 91 3.63 1.12 -10.63
CA ARG A 91 4.30 1.08 -9.31
C ARG A 91 3.31 0.96 -8.15
N GLN A 92 2.08 1.46 -8.31
CA GLN A 92 1.04 1.43 -7.28
C GLN A 92 0.39 0.05 -7.07
N VAL A 93 0.58 -0.91 -7.99
CA VAL A 93 -0.06 -2.24 -7.92
C VAL A 93 0.74 -3.26 -7.11
N ASP A 94 2.04 -3.06 -7.01
CA ASP A 94 2.95 -4.07 -6.44
C ASP A 94 3.04 -3.94 -4.91
N LEU A 95 2.35 -4.83 -4.21
CA LEU A 95 2.34 -4.87 -2.74
C LEU A 95 3.72 -5.18 -2.12
N ARG A 96 4.72 -5.62 -2.92
CA ARG A 96 6.11 -5.70 -2.45
C ARG A 96 6.69 -4.33 -2.11
N ASN A 97 6.24 -3.27 -2.79
CA ASN A 97 6.69 -1.91 -2.51
C ASN A 97 6.17 -1.44 -1.15
N GLU A 98 4.90 -1.70 -0.85
CA GLU A 98 4.28 -1.44 0.45
C GLU A 98 4.99 -2.23 1.57
N ALA A 99 5.26 -3.52 1.35
CA ALA A 99 6.02 -4.34 2.30
C ALA A 99 7.41 -3.76 2.62
N ARG A 100 8.17 -3.35 1.59
CA ARG A 100 9.50 -2.73 1.78
C ARG A 100 9.42 -1.40 2.52
N ALA A 101 8.39 -0.60 2.24
CA ALA A 101 8.19 0.66 2.93
C ALA A 101 7.91 0.42 4.42
N LEU A 102 7.01 -0.50 4.76
CA LEU A 102 6.69 -0.87 6.14
C LEU A 102 7.90 -1.42 6.91
N GLN A 103 8.72 -2.24 6.25
CA GLN A 103 9.97 -2.74 6.82
C GLN A 103 10.91 -1.59 7.19
N LYS A 104 11.15 -0.65 6.26
CA LYS A 104 11.96 0.55 6.52
C LYS A 104 11.37 1.41 7.63
N PHE A 105 10.05 1.58 7.67
CA PHE A 105 9.41 2.37 8.71
C PHE A 105 9.55 1.72 10.08
N THR A 106 9.40 0.40 10.17
CA THR A 106 9.59 -0.33 11.43
C THR A 106 11.03 -0.24 11.93
N GLU A 107 12.01 -0.20 11.02
CA GLU A 107 13.43 -0.01 11.37
C GLU A 107 13.72 1.43 11.81
N ASN A 108 13.14 2.42 11.14
CA ASN A 108 13.45 3.84 11.36
C ASN A 108 12.66 4.48 12.51
N PHE A 109 11.49 3.95 12.86
CA PHE A 109 10.63 4.51 13.90
C PHE A 109 10.66 3.67 15.18
N ASP A 110 11.33 4.19 16.20
CA ASP A 110 11.25 3.64 17.54
C ASP A 110 9.92 4.05 18.19
N HIS A 111 9.02 3.07 18.35
CA HIS A 111 7.73 3.25 19.01
C HIS A 111 7.86 3.88 20.40
N LYS A 112 8.93 3.57 21.14
CA LYS A 112 9.13 4.10 22.50
C LYS A 112 9.44 5.60 22.52
N LYS A 113 9.94 6.15 21.42
CA LYS A 113 10.32 7.57 21.31
C LYS A 113 9.24 8.41 20.63
N THR A 114 8.53 7.83 19.68
CA THR A 114 7.61 8.56 18.80
C THR A 114 6.14 8.34 19.14
N GLY A 115 5.81 7.29 19.91
CA GLY A 115 4.44 6.87 20.14
C GLY A 115 3.76 6.26 18.90
N VAL A 116 4.48 6.15 17.77
CA VAL A 116 3.98 5.63 16.50
C VAL A 116 4.34 4.15 16.36
N LYS A 117 3.36 3.32 16.01
CA LYS A 117 3.57 1.90 15.70
C LYS A 117 3.17 1.58 14.27
N PHE A 118 4.10 0.96 13.54
CA PHE A 118 3.85 0.46 12.20
C PHE A 118 3.51 -1.05 12.22
N PRO A 119 2.65 -1.52 11.30
CA PRO A 119 2.41 -2.94 11.09
C PRO A 119 3.70 -3.71 10.74
N ILE A 120 3.82 -4.91 11.29
CA ILE A 120 4.95 -5.81 11.03
C ILE A 120 4.57 -6.76 9.90
N VAL A 121 5.37 -6.77 8.84
CA VAL A 121 5.15 -7.63 7.67
C VAL A 121 5.51 -9.07 8.02
N LEU A 122 4.54 -9.99 7.89
CA LEU A 122 4.71 -11.42 8.14
C LEU A 122 5.03 -12.20 6.86
N GLY A 123 4.52 -11.73 5.72
CA GLY A 123 4.75 -12.32 4.41
C GLY A 123 4.12 -11.47 3.31
N TYR A 124 4.68 -11.54 2.11
CA TYR A 124 4.18 -10.75 0.98
C TYR A 124 4.52 -11.38 -0.37
N THR A 125 3.74 -11.01 -1.37
CA THR A 125 3.92 -11.30 -2.80
C THR A 125 3.64 -10.02 -3.58
N LYS A 126 3.70 -10.07 -4.91
CA LYS A 126 3.26 -8.95 -5.76
C LYS A 126 1.80 -8.55 -5.51
N ASN A 127 0.94 -9.53 -5.18
CA ASN A 127 -0.51 -9.36 -5.17
C ASN A 127 -1.14 -9.55 -3.79
N ALA A 128 -0.34 -9.83 -2.76
CA ALA A 128 -0.85 -9.95 -1.40
C ALA A 128 0.21 -9.56 -0.38
N ILE A 129 -0.21 -8.93 0.72
CA ILE A 129 0.63 -8.66 1.90
C ILE A 129 -0.13 -9.10 3.15
N VAL A 130 0.61 -9.75 4.06
CA VAL A 130 0.14 -10.15 5.39
C VAL A 130 0.96 -9.38 6.42
N GLU A 131 0.28 -8.61 7.25
CA GLU A 131 0.88 -7.75 8.27
C GLU A 131 0.12 -7.82 9.59
N THR A 132 0.74 -7.41 10.69
CA THR A 132 0.04 -7.35 11.98
C THR A 132 -1.07 -6.32 11.98
N PHE A 133 -2.21 -6.67 12.58
CA PHE A 133 -3.30 -5.73 12.77
C PHE A 133 -3.01 -4.88 14.01
N GLU A 134 -2.83 -3.58 13.82
CA GLU A 134 -2.56 -2.64 14.88
C GLU A 134 -3.79 -1.76 15.13
N HIS A 135 -4.22 -1.63 16.38
CA HIS A 135 -5.41 -0.85 16.76
C HIS A 135 -5.02 0.60 17.12
N GLY A 136 -5.52 1.61 16.40
CA GLY A 136 -5.47 3.02 16.81
C GLY A 136 -5.95 4.02 15.76
N MET A 137 -5.66 5.31 15.98
CA MET A 137 -6.22 6.45 15.22
C MET A 137 -5.35 6.86 14.02
N TYR A 138 -6.01 7.19 12.91
CA TYR A 138 -5.38 7.64 11.66
C TYR A 138 -4.73 9.02 11.79
N ILE A 139 -3.55 9.21 11.18
CA ILE A 139 -2.88 10.53 11.10
C ILE A 139 -3.73 11.58 10.37
N ASN A 140 -4.53 11.18 9.37
CA ASN A 140 -5.47 12.08 8.69
C ASN A 140 -6.39 12.80 9.71
N ARG A 141 -6.83 12.09 10.75
CA ARG A 141 -7.65 12.68 11.82
C ARG A 141 -6.88 13.61 12.75
N LEU A 142 -5.56 13.45 12.87
CA LEU A 142 -4.70 14.29 13.70
C LEU A 142 -4.32 15.61 13.02
N VAL A 143 -4.26 15.65 11.69
CA VAL A 143 -4.04 16.91 10.95
C VAL A 143 -5.33 17.76 10.92
N ALA A 144 -6.49 17.13 11.15
CA ALA A 144 -7.78 17.83 11.23
C ALA A 144 -8.13 18.34 12.64
N GLU A 145 -7.56 17.75 13.70
CA GLU A 145 -7.88 18.08 15.10
C GLU A 145 -6.61 18.40 15.88
N GLU A 146 -6.15 19.65 15.79
CA GLU A 146 -4.94 20.18 16.42
C GLU A 146 -5.07 20.40 17.96
N HIS A 147 -6.07 19.83 18.64
CA HIS A 147 -6.43 20.21 20.03
C HIS A 147 -6.94 19.05 20.92
N ASP A 148 -6.17 17.97 21.09
CA ASP A 148 -6.41 17.08 22.26
C ASP A 148 -5.12 16.45 22.82
N PRO A 149 -4.75 16.72 24.10
CA PRO A 149 -3.54 16.20 24.72
C PRO A 149 -3.56 14.70 25.11
N GLU A 150 -4.66 13.96 24.90
CA GLU A 150 -4.72 12.51 25.23
C GLU A 150 -4.12 11.56 24.17
N VAL A 151 -3.61 12.07 23.05
CA VAL A 151 -3.14 11.23 21.92
C VAL A 151 -1.74 10.65 22.19
N ARG A 152 -1.63 9.65 23.06
CA ARG A 152 -0.34 8.98 23.40
C ARG A 152 -0.12 7.62 22.74
N HIS A 153 -1.04 7.12 21.94
CA HIS A 153 -0.90 5.84 21.24
C HIS A 153 -1.27 5.98 19.76
N LEU A 154 -0.33 6.46 18.95
CA LEU A 154 -0.47 6.52 17.49
C LEU A 154 -0.17 5.15 16.89
N VAL A 155 -1.11 4.64 16.12
CA VAL A 155 -0.96 3.37 15.43
C VAL A 155 -1.37 3.56 13.99
N LEU A 156 -0.47 3.20 13.09
CA LEU A 156 -0.65 3.39 11.66
C LEU A 156 -1.44 2.24 11.06
N PHE A 157 -2.61 2.56 10.51
CA PHE A 157 -3.31 1.71 9.57
C PHE A 157 -3.39 2.45 8.23
N ASN A 158 -2.77 1.87 7.19
CA ASN A 158 -2.87 2.26 5.79
C ASN A 158 -2.61 3.75 5.45
N VAL A 159 -1.36 4.09 5.12
CA VAL A 159 -1.01 5.29 4.30
C VAL A 159 -0.56 4.83 2.90
N PHE A 160 -1.35 3.96 2.27
CA PHE A 160 -1.16 3.60 0.87
C PHE A 160 -2.51 3.56 0.15
N PHE A 161 -3.15 4.72 0.07
CA PHE A 161 -4.09 5.13 -0.97
C PHE A 161 -3.94 6.63 -1.20
#